data_AF-A0A3P7JYC8-F1
#
_entry.id   AF-A0A3P7JYC8-F1
#
_cell.length_a   1.000
_cell.length_b   1.000
_cell.length_c   1.000
_cell.angle_alpha   90.00
_cell.angle_beta   90.00
_cell.angle_gamma   90.00
#
_symmetry.space_group_name_H-M   'P 1'
#
loop_
_entity.id
_entity.type
_entity.pdbx_description
1 polymer ?
#
loop_
_entity_poly.entity_id
_entity_poly.type
_entity_poly.pdbx_seq_one_letter_code
_entity_poly.pdbx_strand_id
1 'polypeptide(L)' 'MLRQNADVVIGPPCPEAGLIMAHLSNVYKKAWLGWGYVNDPEFSLGDKYPFISTLAASANT' A
#
# COMPACT_ATOMS: atom_id res chain seq x y z
N MET A 1 -24.22 3.27 -8.02
CA MET A 1 -22.82 2.79 -8.02
C MET A 1 -22.82 1.33 -7.64
N LEU A 2 -22.25 0.44 -8.46
CA LEU A 2 -21.93 -0.91 -8.01
C LEU A 2 -20.83 -0.81 -6.94
N ARG A 3 -21.01 -1.46 -5.79
CA ARG A 3 -19.91 -1.68 -4.84
C ARG A 3 -18.94 -2.66 -5.47
N GLN A 4 -17.84 -2.17 -6.02
CA GLN A 4 -16.79 -3.04 -6.54
C GLN A 4 -16.06 -3.66 -5.36
N ASN A 5 -16.09 -4.99 -5.27
CA ASN A 5 -15.32 -5.75 -4.30
C ASN A 5 -13.95 -6.05 -4.91
N ALA A 6 -13.00 -5.14 -4.75
CA ALA A 6 -11.64 -5.35 -5.21
C ALA A 6 -10.87 -6.31 -4.28
N ASP A 7 -10.00 -7.14 -4.86
CA ASP A 7 -9.09 -8.00 -4.09
C ASP A 7 -7.86 -7.23 -3.61
N VAL A 8 -7.34 -6.34 -4.47
CA VAL A 8 -6.16 -5.50 -4.22
C VAL A 8 -6.43 -4.07 -4.68
N VAL A 9 -5.93 -3.09 -3.93
CA VAL A 9 -5.92 -1.68 -4.30
C VAL A 9 -4.51 -1.23 -4.60
N ILE A 10 -4.26 -0.69 -5.80
CA ILE A 10 -2.97 -0.08 -6.14
C ILE A 10 -2.98 1.37 -5.67
N GLY A 11 -2.04 1.71 -4.79
CA GLY A 11 -1.97 3.00 -4.13
C GLY A 11 -1.47 4.16 -4.99
N PRO A 12 -1.63 5.39 -4.51
CA PRO A 12 -0.94 6.54 -5.07
C PRO A 12 0.59 6.38 -4.88
N PRO A 13 1.41 6.90 -5.80
CA PRO A 13 2.86 6.71 -5.77
C PRO A 13 3.60 7.67 -4.83
N CYS A 14 2.89 8.50 -4.06
CA CYS A 14 3.46 9.50 -3.16
C CYS A 14 3.32 9.11 -1.67
N PRO A 15 4.24 9.54 -0.80
CA PRO A 15 4.29 9.09 0.59
C PRO A 15 3.06 9.45 1.41
N GLU A 16 2.61 10.71 1.42
CA GLU A 16 1.52 11.13 2.32
C GLU A 16 0.20 10.45 1.98
N ALA A 17 -0.14 10.37 0.69
CA ALA A 17 -1.34 9.68 0.25
C ALA A 17 -1.21 8.16 0.42
N GLY A 18 -0.01 7.61 0.26
CA GLY A 18 0.29 6.21 0.54
C GLY A 18 0.02 5.84 2.00
N LEU A 19 0.41 6.70 2.94
CA LEU A 19 0.14 6.49 4.37
C LEU A 19 -1.34 6.45 4.68
N ILE A 20 -2.12 7.36 4.09
CA ILE A 20 -3.59 7.34 4.22
C ILE A 20 -4.13 6.00 3.74
N MET A 21 -3.67 5.52 2.58
CA MET A 21 -4.13 4.23 2.03
C MET A 21 -3.70 3.02 2.87
N ALA A 22 -2.50 3.03 3.47
CA ALA A 22 -2.04 2.01 4.41
C ALA A 22 -2.89 1.97 5.69
N HIS A 23 -3.41 3.12 6.15
CA HIS A 23 -4.39 3.12 7.24
C HIS A 23 -5.74 2.56 6.79
N LEU A 24 -6.21 2.95 5.60
CA LEU A 24 -7.48 2.46 5.07
C LEU A 24 -7.46 0.95 4.77
N SER A 25 -6.31 0.37 4.41
CA SER A 25 -6.17 -1.08 4.19
C SER A 25 -6.51 -1.87 5.46
N ASN A 26 -6.19 -1.34 6.64
CA ASN A 26 -6.55 -1.97 7.91
C ASN A 26 -8.06 -1.87 8.20
N VAL A 27 -8.67 -0.71 7.90
CA VAL A 27 -10.10 -0.48 8.12
C VAL A 27 -10.94 -1.39 7.22
N TYR A 28 -10.60 -1.46 5.94
CA TYR A 28 -11.33 -2.25 4.96
C TYR A 28 -10.87 -3.71 4.89
N LYS A 29 -9.77 -4.07 5.57
CA LYS A 29 -9.12 -5.38 5.50
C LYS A 29 -8.85 -5.80 4.05
N LYS A 30 -8.24 -4.89 3.29
CA LYS A 30 -7.97 -5.06 1.86
C LYS A 30 -6.49 -4.91 1.59
N ALA A 31 -5.95 -5.80 0.76
CA ALA A 31 -4.57 -5.72 0.33
C ALA A 31 -4.34 -4.39 -0.42
N TRP A 32 -3.27 -3.70 -0.05
CA TRP A 32 -2.84 -2.47 -0.68
C TRP A 32 -1.43 -2.63 -1.21
N LEU A 33 -1.24 -2.27 -2.49
CA LEU A 33 0.03 -2.36 -3.16
C LEU A 33 0.60 -0.94 -3.36
N GLY A 34 1.61 -0.60 -2.55
CA GLY A 34 2.38 0.62 -2.71
C GLY A 34 3.39 0.49 -3.85
N TRP A 35 3.61 1.58 -4.59
CA TRP A 35 4.61 1.64 -5.66
C TRP A 35 5.18 3.07 -5.76
N GLY A 36 6.29 3.25 -6.46
CA GLY A 36 6.90 4.57 -6.63
C GLY A 36 7.68 5.03 -5.39
N TYR A 37 7.35 6.20 -4.84
CA TYR A 37 8.10 6.84 -3.74
C TYR A 37 7.68 6.37 -2.34
N VAL A 38 7.03 5.21 -2.22
CA VAL A 38 6.71 4.57 -0.94
C VAL A 38 7.91 3.84 -0.32
N ASN A 39 9.09 4.45 -0.39
CA ASN A 39 10.34 3.92 0.17
C ASN A 39 10.51 4.28 1.66
N ASP A 40 9.47 4.86 2.27
CA ASP A 40 9.48 5.21 3.68
C ASP A 40 9.52 3.93 4.55
N PRO A 41 10.42 3.83 5.54
CA PRO A 41 10.48 2.70 6.46
C PRO A 41 9.15 2.40 7.17
N GLU A 42 8.27 3.40 7.32
CA GLU A 42 6.93 3.26 7.88
C GLU A 42 6.11 2.17 7.17
N PHE A 43 6.27 2.02 5.85
CA PHE A 43 5.60 0.99 5.05
C PHE A 43 6.20 -0.42 5.22
N SER A 44 7.28 -0.57 5.98
CA SER A 44 7.87 -1.87 6.31
C SER A 44 7.39 -2.41 7.67
N LEU A 45 6.60 -1.64 8.42
CA LEU A 45 6.07 -2.01 9.73
C LEU A 45 4.87 -2.96 9.58
N GLY A 46 5.15 -4.24 9.30
CA GLY A 46 4.12 -5.26 9.07
C GLY A 46 3.11 -5.43 10.20
N ASP A 47 3.53 -5.24 11.46
CA ASP A 47 2.62 -5.30 12.62
C ASP A 47 1.61 -4.14 12.62
N LYS A 48 2.01 -2.97 12.10
CA LYS A 48 1.15 -1.78 12.02
C LYS A 48 0.25 -1.83 10.78
N TYR A 49 0.75 -2.37 9.69
CA TYR A 49 0.08 -2.40 8.39
C TYR A 49 0.09 -3.82 7.79
N PRO A 50 -0.68 -4.78 8.33
CA PRO A 50 -0.62 -6.18 7.90
C PRO A 50 -1.12 -6.44 6.48
N PHE A 51 -1.75 -5.46 5.83
CA PHE A 51 -2.33 -5.59 4.49
C PHE A 51 -1.52 -4.88 3.41
N ILE A 52 -0.34 -4.36 3.71
CA ILE A 52 0.47 -3.63 2.74
C ILE A 52 1.56 -4.50 2.14
N SER A 53 1.77 -4.31 0.84
CA SER A 53 2.93 -4.80 0.12
C SER A 53 3.49 -3.65 -0.71
N THR A 54 4.81 -3.52 -0.82
CA THR A 54 5.44 -2.48 -1.63
C THR A 54 6.19 -3.09 -2.81
N LEU A 55 6.11 -2.40 -3.96
CA LEU A 55 6.91 -2.71 -5.13
C LEU A 55 8.19 -1.86 -5.08
N ALA A 56 9.32 -2.52 -4.92
CA ALA A 56 10.64 -1.91 -5.08
C ALA A 56 11.26 -2.42 -6.40
N ALA A 57 11.86 -1.50 -7.16
CA ALA A 57 12.62 -1.89 -8.35
C ALA A 57 13.86 -2.71 -7.93
N SER A 58 14.05 -3.86 -8.56
CA SER A 58 15.29 -4.62 -8.39
C SER A 58 16.45 -3.86 -9.05
N ALA A 59 17.59 -3.80 -8.36
CA ALA A 59 18.81 -3.16 -8.87
C ALA A 59 19.59 -4.01 -9.90
N ASN A 60 19.01 -5.13 -10.34
CA ASN A 60 19.64 -5.99 -11.35
C ASN A 60 19.69 -5.27 -12.70
N THR A 61 20.88 -4.80 -13.08
CA THR A 61 21.24 -4.29 -14.42
C THR A 61 21.60 -5.41 -15.37
#